data_AF-A0A3R8UAZ3-F1
#
_entry.id   AF-A0A3R8UAZ3-F1
#
_cell.length_a   1.000
_cell.length_b   1.000
_cell.length_c   1.000
_cell.angle_alpha   90.00
_cell.angle_beta   90.00
_cell.angle_gamma   90.00
#
_symmetry.space_group_name_H-M   'P 1'
#
loop_
_entity.id
_entity.type
_entity.pdbx_description
1 polymer ?
#
loop_
_entity_poly.entity_id
_entity_poly.type
_entity_poly.pdbx_seq_one_letter_code
_entity_poly.pdbx_strand_id
1 'polypeptide(L)'
;MKSINNKEILQSYILTTAKYDYTVYEKRILYRIIEVLQELIIQKTLNKKYDLNITDKKDFDFSIPLSSFLKDEYDENYTRAKQALESLNNKIIKYEDEDTWAIINLIERPEIVKRHNNSIAKFRLHPHIAECFLDFSKGYKKYELKVAMQFESVFSMRFYELFSNQKKPINFSIDRLKEMFQVTDKYKLTADFIKRVIDPAKKELDKCSPYTFHYEQIKTGRKITGIRFIPIHQPQFDDPELKKKHLNKQMSNRWFIPKNIEDYLIYNFNFTDKELNNNLNLFEVLYNNLTEESLLDFLVELREPSSYADNQKAFIIGALKKKMEQIVEEKYLKK
;
A
#
# COMPACT_ATOMS: atom_id res chain seq x y z
N MET A 1 14.23 7.03 21.32
CA MET A 1 13.26 5.92 21.39
C MET A 1 13.06 5.30 20.01
N LYS A 2 13.31 3.99 19.92
CA LYS A 2 13.36 3.13 18.72
C LYS A 2 11.98 2.52 18.37
N SER A 3 10.86 3.08 18.82
CA SER A 3 9.55 2.48 18.54
C SER A 3 9.07 2.81 17.12
N ILE A 4 8.65 1.78 16.38
CA ILE A 4 7.96 1.92 15.10
C ILE A 4 6.53 2.37 15.41
N ASN A 5 6.18 3.59 15.02
CA ASN A 5 4.80 4.04 15.10
C ASN A 5 3.97 3.25 14.07
N ASN A 6 2.85 2.66 14.50
CA ASN A 6 2.04 1.88 13.60
C ASN A 6 1.30 2.79 12.62
N LYS A 7 1.37 2.44 11.34
CA LYS A 7 0.69 3.14 10.25
C LYS A 7 0.49 2.19 9.09
N GLU A 8 -0.46 2.54 8.24
CA GLU A 8 -0.72 1.79 7.03
C GLU A 8 0.11 2.34 5.88
N ILE A 9 0.67 1.45 5.07
CA ILE A 9 1.37 1.79 3.84
C ILE A 9 0.67 1.15 2.63
N LEU A 10 0.77 1.82 1.48
CA LEU A 10 0.23 1.35 0.21
C LEU A 10 1.32 0.71 -0.63
N GLN A 11 1.21 -0.58 -0.93
CA GLN A 11 2.16 -1.25 -1.81
C GLN A 11 1.50 -1.52 -3.16
N SER A 12 2.22 -1.23 -4.24
CA SER A 12 1.82 -1.64 -5.58
C SER A 12 1.46 -3.13 -5.64
N TYR A 13 0.38 -3.46 -6.35
CA TYR A 13 0.01 -4.86 -6.58
C TYR A 13 1.04 -5.58 -7.46
N ILE A 14 1.75 -4.84 -8.33
CA ILE A 14 2.85 -5.35 -9.14
C ILE A 14 3.95 -5.88 -8.21
N LEU A 15 4.37 -5.09 -7.22
CA LEU A 15 5.36 -5.49 -6.22
C LEU A 15 4.89 -6.66 -5.35
N THR A 16 3.63 -6.62 -4.93
CA THR A 16 3.03 -7.69 -4.11
C THR A 16 3.10 -9.05 -4.81
N THR A 17 2.90 -9.04 -6.14
CA THR A 17 2.86 -10.26 -6.96
C THR A 17 4.15 -10.54 -7.74
N ALA A 18 5.19 -9.73 -7.54
CA ALA A 18 6.48 -9.87 -8.22
C ALA A 18 7.19 -11.19 -7.85
N LYS A 19 8.01 -11.70 -8.76
CA LYS A 19 8.74 -12.96 -8.58
C LYS A 19 10.12 -12.69 -7.96
N TYR A 20 10.24 -12.76 -6.64
CA TYR A 20 11.50 -12.54 -5.92
C TYR A 20 11.66 -13.43 -4.68
N ASP A 21 12.91 -13.57 -4.23
CA ASP A 21 13.36 -14.41 -3.10
C ASP A 21 13.95 -13.60 -1.93
N TYR A 22 13.55 -12.33 -1.80
CA TYR A 22 14.10 -11.40 -0.81
C TYR A 22 14.12 -11.96 0.61
N THR A 23 15.15 -11.60 1.36
CA THR A 23 15.25 -11.88 2.78
C THR A 23 14.31 -10.99 3.60
N VAL A 24 14.12 -11.34 4.87
CA VAL A 24 13.38 -10.53 5.84
C VAL A 24 13.93 -9.11 5.95
N TYR A 25 15.26 -8.93 5.98
CA TYR A 25 15.88 -7.62 6.12
C TYR A 25 15.77 -6.80 4.83
N GLU A 26 15.86 -7.45 3.67
CA GLU A 26 15.59 -6.80 2.40
C GLU A 26 14.15 -6.27 2.35
N LYS A 27 13.16 -7.07 2.75
CA LYS A 27 11.76 -6.63 2.87
C LYS A 27 11.59 -5.45 3.83
N ARG A 28 12.24 -5.48 4.99
CA ARG A 28 12.21 -4.35 5.95
C ARG A 28 12.77 -3.07 5.34
N ILE A 29 13.86 -3.14 4.58
CA ILE A 29 14.39 -1.97 3.85
C ILE A 29 13.37 -1.48 2.82
N LEU A 30 12.77 -2.38 2.03
CA LEU A 30 11.76 -2.01 1.04
C LEU A 30 10.54 -1.33 1.66
N TYR A 31 10.06 -1.80 2.82
CA TYR A 31 8.96 -1.15 3.53
C TYR A 31 9.31 0.28 3.95
N ARG A 32 10.56 0.53 4.36
CA ARG A 32 11.04 1.89 4.69
C ARG A 32 11.16 2.78 3.47
N ILE A 33 11.57 2.24 2.33
CA ILE A 33 11.57 2.97 1.05
C ILE A 33 10.13 3.40 0.71
N ILE A 34 9.18 2.46 0.73
CA ILE A 34 7.76 2.72 0.44
C ILE A 34 7.18 3.77 1.40
N GLU A 35 7.49 3.64 2.69
CA GLU A 35 7.07 4.58 3.73
C GLU A 35 7.53 6.02 3.44
N VAL A 36 8.83 6.19 3.15
CA VAL A 36 9.43 7.51 2.91
C VAL A 36 8.93 8.11 1.58
N LEU A 37 8.81 7.31 0.52
CA LEU A 37 8.25 7.77 -0.76
C LEU A 37 6.80 8.25 -0.63
N GLN A 38 5.98 7.59 0.19
CA GLN A 38 4.60 8.02 0.42
C GLN A 38 4.49 9.28 1.27
N GLU A 39 5.37 9.45 2.27
CA GLU A 39 5.41 10.70 3.04
C GLU A 39 5.72 11.90 2.14
N LEU A 40 6.61 11.71 1.15
CA LEU A 40 6.91 12.72 0.14
C LEU A 40 5.68 13.08 -0.71
N ILE A 41 4.93 12.10 -1.22
CA ILE A 41 3.75 12.33 -2.07
C ILE A 41 2.65 13.12 -1.34
N ILE A 42 2.43 12.81 -0.06
CA ILE A 42 1.34 13.43 0.72
C ILE A 42 1.77 14.83 1.23
N GLN A 43 2.93 15.35 0.80
CA GLN A 43 3.54 16.62 1.24
C GLN A 43 3.58 16.76 2.77
N LYS A 44 3.63 15.63 3.47
CA LYS A 44 3.82 15.65 4.92
C LYS A 44 5.28 15.92 5.16
N THR A 45 5.56 16.77 6.14
CA THR A 45 6.92 16.90 6.65
C THR A 45 7.44 15.51 7.00
N LEU A 46 8.48 15.07 6.31
CA LEU A 46 9.20 13.86 6.69
C LEU A 46 9.52 13.97 8.18
N ASN A 47 9.34 12.87 8.91
CA ASN A 47 9.79 12.86 10.29
C ASN A 47 11.29 13.22 10.31
N LYS A 48 11.75 14.05 11.25
CA LYS A 48 13.18 14.42 11.41
C LYS A 48 14.15 13.24 11.45
N LYS A 49 13.63 12.01 11.62
CA LYS A 49 14.38 10.76 11.58
C LYS A 49 14.76 10.31 10.17
N TYR A 50 13.96 10.60 9.14
CA TYR A 50 14.19 10.17 7.76
C TYR A 50 14.44 11.39 6.89
N ASP A 51 15.46 11.30 6.05
CA ASP A 51 15.79 12.36 5.11
C ASP A 51 15.85 11.78 3.70
N LEU A 52 15.32 12.55 2.75
CA LEU A 52 15.20 12.19 1.35
C LEU A 52 15.49 13.45 0.53
N ASN A 53 16.54 13.39 -0.27
CA ASN A 53 16.87 14.46 -1.19
C ASN A 53 16.61 14.00 -2.63
N ILE A 54 15.94 14.83 -3.42
CA ILE A 54 15.80 14.61 -4.86
C ILE A 54 16.90 15.41 -5.55
N THR A 55 17.78 14.72 -6.28
CA THR A 55 18.89 15.38 -7.00
C THR A 55 18.38 16.10 -8.25
N ASP A 56 19.22 16.93 -8.86
CA ASP A 56 18.91 17.58 -10.15
C ASP A 56 18.61 16.57 -11.25
N LYS A 57 19.17 15.36 -11.16
CA LYS A 57 18.91 14.23 -12.07
C LYS A 57 17.66 13.42 -11.70
N LYS A 58 16.88 13.90 -10.72
CA LYS A 58 15.68 13.26 -10.15
C LYS A 58 15.93 11.97 -9.39
N ASP A 59 17.18 11.55 -9.20
CA ASP A 59 17.51 10.45 -8.29
C ASP A 59 17.07 10.77 -6.86
N PHE A 60 16.69 9.72 -6.12
CA PHE A 60 16.24 9.82 -4.74
C PHE A 60 17.34 9.34 -3.79
N ASP A 61 17.98 10.27 -3.08
CA ASP A 61 19.00 9.98 -2.08
C ASP A 61 18.37 9.82 -0.69
N PHE A 62 18.34 8.60 -0.19
CA PHE A 62 17.79 8.24 1.12
C PHE A 62 18.85 8.35 2.21
N SER A 63 18.44 8.83 3.38
CA SER A 63 19.20 8.81 4.63
C SER A 63 18.30 8.33 5.76
N ILE A 64 18.48 7.06 6.16
CA ILE A 64 17.59 6.37 7.11
C ILE A 64 18.44 5.82 8.27
N PRO A 65 18.05 6.00 9.55
CA PRO A 65 18.72 5.36 10.67
C PRO A 65 18.73 3.85 10.49
N LEU A 66 19.91 3.23 10.58
CA LEU A 66 20.10 1.81 10.31
C LEU A 66 19.21 0.91 11.20
N SER A 67 18.94 1.37 12.42
CA SER A 67 18.02 0.71 13.36
C SER A 67 16.56 0.62 12.85
N SER A 68 16.18 1.44 11.88
CA SER A 68 14.82 1.42 11.29
C SER A 68 14.56 0.19 10.43
N PHE A 69 15.62 -0.50 9.98
CA PHE A 69 15.51 -1.75 9.22
C PHE A 69 15.43 -3.00 10.11
N LEU A 70 15.53 -2.82 11.42
CA LEU A 70 15.41 -3.90 12.39
C LEU A 70 13.94 -4.12 12.74
N LYS A 71 13.65 -5.31 13.29
CA LYS A 71 12.29 -5.72 13.64
C LYS A 71 11.61 -4.75 14.61
N ASP A 72 12.32 -4.45 15.69
CA ASP A 72 11.87 -3.70 16.85
C ASP A 72 13.11 -3.16 17.60
N GLU A 73 12.90 -2.67 18.83
CA GLU A 73 13.97 -2.05 19.62
C GLU A 73 14.96 -3.05 20.24
N TYR A 74 14.59 -4.34 20.30
CA TYR A 74 15.37 -5.43 20.87
C TYR A 74 16.17 -6.20 19.81
N ASP A 75 15.81 -6.06 18.54
CA ASP A 75 16.62 -6.56 17.43
C ASP A 75 17.91 -5.74 17.32
N GLU A 76 19.05 -6.41 17.42
CA GLU A 76 20.40 -5.82 17.33
C GLU A 76 21.20 -6.36 16.14
N ASN A 77 20.56 -7.06 15.21
CA ASN A 77 21.23 -7.71 14.07
C ASN A 77 21.59 -6.74 12.93
N TYR A 78 22.34 -5.68 13.25
CA TYR A 78 22.82 -4.70 12.27
C TYR A 78 23.64 -5.32 11.13
N THR A 79 24.31 -6.45 11.39
CA THR A 79 25.02 -7.23 10.35
C THR A 79 24.08 -7.70 9.25
N ARG A 80 22.87 -8.18 9.60
CA ARG A 80 21.88 -8.63 8.61
C ARG A 80 21.31 -7.45 7.82
N ALA A 81 21.10 -6.31 8.46
CA ALA A 81 20.70 -5.08 7.77
C ALA A 81 21.76 -4.62 6.76
N LYS A 82 23.05 -4.68 7.13
CA LYS A 82 24.16 -4.38 6.20
C LYS A 82 24.22 -5.36 5.03
N GLN A 83 24.11 -6.66 5.29
CA GLN A 83 24.08 -7.68 4.24
C GLN A 83 22.89 -7.51 3.30
N ALA A 84 21.73 -7.08 3.82
CA ALA A 84 20.56 -6.79 3.00
C ALA A 84 20.78 -5.57 2.08
N LEU A 85 21.41 -4.50 2.56
CA LEU A 85 21.79 -3.36 1.70
C LEU A 85 22.72 -3.79 0.57
N GLU A 86 23.74 -4.60 0.88
CA GLU A 86 24.66 -5.15 -0.13
C GLU A 86 23.92 -6.04 -1.15
N SER A 87 23.07 -6.95 -0.66
CA SER A 87 22.28 -7.85 -1.51
C SER A 87 21.31 -7.07 -2.41
N LEU A 88 20.61 -6.05 -1.89
CA LEU A 88 19.74 -5.18 -2.70
C LEU A 88 20.54 -4.43 -3.76
N ASN A 89 21.74 -3.94 -3.45
CA ASN A 89 22.59 -3.29 -4.42
C ASN A 89 23.01 -4.25 -5.55
N ASN A 90 23.19 -5.54 -5.27
CA ASN A 90 23.54 -6.52 -6.28
C ASN A 90 22.36 -6.97 -7.16
N LYS A 91 21.12 -6.55 -6.84
CA LYS A 91 19.94 -6.89 -7.64
C LYS A 91 19.81 -5.93 -8.82
N ILE A 92 20.02 -6.47 -10.00
CA ILE A 92 19.95 -5.75 -11.27
C ILE A 92 18.54 -5.81 -11.84
N ILE A 93 18.05 -4.66 -12.27
CA ILE A 93 16.83 -4.46 -13.04
C ILE A 93 17.25 -3.98 -14.43
N LYS A 94 16.78 -4.69 -15.46
CA LYS A 94 16.95 -4.29 -16.86
C LYS A 94 15.77 -3.43 -17.25
N TYR A 95 16.04 -2.23 -17.73
CA TYR A 95 15.05 -1.30 -18.25
C TYR A 95 15.31 -1.12 -19.74
N GLU A 96 14.24 -1.18 -20.53
CA GLU A 96 14.30 -1.04 -21.98
C GLU A 96 12.99 -0.38 -22.45
N ASP A 97 13.11 0.75 -23.13
CA ASP A 97 12.06 1.41 -23.88
C ASP A 97 12.50 1.64 -25.34
N GLU A 98 11.76 2.45 -26.11
CA GLU A 98 12.07 2.71 -27.52
C GLU A 98 13.42 3.43 -27.72
N ASP A 99 13.87 4.21 -26.73
CA ASP A 99 15.03 5.10 -26.84
C ASP A 99 16.22 4.67 -25.97
N THR A 100 15.96 3.91 -24.89
CA THR A 100 16.89 3.71 -23.78
C THR A 100 16.93 2.25 -23.36
N TRP A 101 18.14 1.68 -23.37
CA TRP A 101 18.46 0.45 -22.66
C TRP A 101 19.36 0.78 -21.47
N ALA A 102 18.98 0.31 -20.28
CA ALA A 102 19.72 0.58 -19.05
C ALA A 102 19.74 -0.63 -18.10
N ILE A 103 20.84 -0.72 -17.34
CA ILE A 103 20.98 -1.61 -16.20
C ILE A 103 20.95 -0.74 -14.95
N ILE A 104 20.00 -1.00 -14.08
CA ILE A 104 19.75 -0.22 -12.87
C ILE A 104 19.83 -1.16 -11.67
N ASN A 105 20.51 -0.76 -10.60
CA ASN A 105 20.51 -1.51 -9.35
C ASN A 105 19.25 -1.17 -8.55
N LEU A 106 18.68 -2.14 -7.83
CA LEU A 106 17.47 -1.90 -7.03
C LEU A 106 17.70 -0.83 -5.94
N ILE A 107 18.90 -0.79 -5.36
CA ILE A 107 19.43 0.39 -4.67
C ILE A 107 20.86 0.62 -5.14
N GLU A 108 21.32 1.86 -5.10
CA GLU A 108 22.65 2.25 -5.53
C GLU A 108 23.47 2.82 -4.37
N ARG A 109 24.79 2.57 -4.40
CA ARG A 109 25.79 3.21 -3.52
C ARG A 109 25.42 3.13 -2.02
N PRO A 110 25.08 1.94 -1.47
CA PRO A 110 24.79 1.83 -0.05
C PRO A 110 26.03 2.18 0.78
N GLU A 111 25.86 3.11 1.71
CA GLU A 111 26.88 3.57 2.65
C GLU A 111 26.29 3.56 4.07
N ILE A 112 27.11 3.25 5.08
CA ILE A 112 26.73 3.41 6.49
C ILE A 112 27.66 4.43 7.15
N VAL A 113 27.10 5.59 7.49
CA VAL A 113 27.75 6.60 8.31
C VAL A 113 27.64 6.16 9.76
N LYS A 114 28.73 5.61 10.29
CA LYS A 114 28.80 5.12 11.68
C LYS A 114 28.71 6.26 12.67
N ARG A 115 27.80 6.13 13.64
CA ARG A 115 27.69 7.00 14.82
C ARG A 115 27.35 6.11 16.02
N HIS A 116 27.94 6.39 17.19
CA HIS A 116 27.85 5.54 18.39
C HIS A 116 26.47 4.88 18.60
N ASN A 117 25.39 5.67 18.61
CA ASN A 117 24.03 5.17 18.86
C ASN A 117 23.02 5.49 17.73
N ASN A 118 23.47 6.03 16.60
CA ASN A 118 22.59 6.50 15.53
C ASN A 118 23.26 6.40 14.15
N SER A 119 23.79 5.22 13.83
CA SER A 119 24.37 4.98 12.51
C SER A 119 23.30 5.16 11.44
N ILE A 120 23.64 5.87 10.37
CA ILE A 120 22.72 6.21 9.28
C ILE A 120 23.13 5.41 8.05
N ALA A 121 22.16 4.70 7.46
CA ALA A 121 22.31 4.12 6.13
C ALA A 121 21.92 5.17 5.08
N LYS A 122 22.77 5.31 4.08
CA LYS A 122 22.54 6.13 2.90
C LYS A 122 22.55 5.24 1.67
N PHE A 123 21.67 5.49 0.72
CA PHE A 123 21.65 4.83 -0.58
C PHE A 123 20.81 5.67 -1.54
N ARG A 124 20.99 5.40 -2.84
CA ARG A 124 20.28 6.07 -3.91
C ARG A 124 19.26 5.13 -4.55
N LEU A 125 18.14 5.69 -4.99
CA LEU A 125 17.14 5.01 -5.79
C LEU A 125 16.98 5.75 -7.13
N HIS A 126 17.15 5.02 -8.23
CA HIS A 126 16.91 5.56 -9.57
C HIS A 126 15.41 5.88 -9.77
N PRO A 127 15.03 6.93 -10.53
CA PRO A 127 13.65 7.32 -10.76
C PRO A 127 12.72 6.20 -11.19
N HIS A 128 13.11 5.40 -12.19
CA HIS A 128 12.31 4.26 -12.65
C HIS A 128 12.03 3.22 -11.57
N ILE A 129 12.92 3.05 -10.60
CA ILE A 129 12.67 2.14 -9.48
C ILE A 129 11.67 2.77 -8.51
N ALA A 130 11.82 4.06 -8.20
CA ALA A 130 10.84 4.78 -7.38
C ALA A 130 9.44 4.75 -8.00
N GLU A 131 9.34 4.94 -9.32
CA GLU A 131 8.10 4.80 -10.09
C GLU A 131 7.50 3.41 -9.92
N CYS A 132 8.30 2.33 -10.02
CA CYS A 132 7.81 0.96 -9.77
C CYS A 132 7.22 0.78 -8.35
N PHE A 133 7.78 1.44 -7.33
CA PHE A 133 7.24 1.41 -5.96
C PHE A 133 5.89 2.12 -5.83
N LEU A 134 5.64 3.10 -6.70
CA LEU A 134 4.46 3.96 -6.71
C LEU A 134 3.50 3.67 -7.87
N ASP A 135 3.78 2.64 -8.67
CA ASP A 135 2.92 2.25 -9.77
C ASP A 135 1.70 1.49 -9.23
N PHE A 136 0.57 2.19 -9.12
CA PHE A 136 -0.70 1.64 -8.70
C PHE A 136 -1.63 1.30 -9.87
N SER A 137 -1.14 1.27 -11.11
CA SER A 137 -1.94 1.01 -12.33
C SER A 137 -2.66 -0.34 -12.31
N LYS A 138 -2.10 -1.34 -11.62
CA LYS A 138 -2.71 -2.66 -11.38
C LYS A 138 -3.39 -2.80 -10.02
N GLY A 139 -3.63 -1.67 -9.35
CA GLY A 139 -4.13 -1.60 -7.98
C GLY A 139 -3.01 -1.67 -6.94
N TYR A 140 -3.42 -1.76 -5.67
CA TYR A 140 -2.54 -1.74 -4.52
C TYR A 140 -3.05 -2.64 -3.38
N LYS A 141 -2.15 -2.91 -2.43
CA LYS A 141 -2.44 -3.53 -1.14
C LYS A 141 -2.12 -2.56 -0.03
N LYS A 142 -3.00 -2.51 0.97
CA LYS A 142 -2.86 -1.67 2.16
C LYS A 142 -2.67 -2.57 3.37
N TYR A 143 -1.59 -2.35 4.11
CA TYR A 143 -1.26 -3.15 5.29
C TYR A 143 -0.53 -2.33 6.34
N GLU A 144 -0.48 -2.83 7.57
CA GLU A 144 0.15 -2.16 8.71
C GLU A 144 1.65 -2.42 8.71
N LEU A 145 2.43 -1.33 8.69
CA LEU A 145 3.89 -1.37 8.63
C LEU A 145 4.47 -2.10 9.85
N LYS A 146 3.98 -1.81 11.06
CA LYS A 146 4.51 -2.42 12.28
C LYS A 146 4.30 -3.93 12.29
N VAL A 147 3.12 -4.39 11.85
CA VAL A 147 2.82 -5.82 11.70
C VAL A 147 3.72 -6.45 10.65
N ALA A 148 3.89 -5.83 9.49
CA ALA A 148 4.76 -6.36 8.43
C ALA A 148 6.23 -6.48 8.88
N MET A 149 6.72 -5.53 9.68
CA MET A 149 8.10 -5.53 10.21
C MET A 149 8.37 -6.65 11.22
N GLN A 150 7.34 -7.10 11.96
CA GLN A 150 7.49 -8.04 13.08
C GLN A 150 7.68 -9.50 12.66
N PHE A 151 7.31 -9.85 11.42
CA PHE A 151 7.42 -11.23 10.94
C PHE A 151 8.89 -11.68 10.83
N GLU A 152 9.12 -12.96 11.13
CA GLU A 152 10.40 -13.65 11.03
C GLU A 152 10.53 -14.47 9.75
N SER A 153 9.41 -14.79 9.10
CA SER A 153 9.40 -15.46 7.80
C SER A 153 9.04 -14.47 6.69
N VAL A 154 9.85 -14.48 5.62
CA VAL A 154 9.51 -13.74 4.40
C VAL A 154 8.19 -14.24 3.79
N PHE A 155 7.86 -15.52 3.92
CA PHE A 155 6.59 -16.04 3.40
C PHE A 155 5.40 -15.46 4.17
N SER A 156 5.53 -15.27 5.49
CA SER A 156 4.51 -14.59 6.31
C SER A 156 4.32 -13.15 5.88
N MET A 157 5.42 -12.41 5.66
CA MET A 157 5.36 -11.06 5.11
C MET A 157 4.58 -11.02 3.79
N ARG A 158 4.92 -11.90 2.84
CA ARG A 158 4.27 -11.94 1.53
C ARG A 158 2.81 -12.32 1.59
N PHE A 159 2.43 -13.29 2.42
CA PHE A 159 1.03 -13.65 2.61
C PHE A 159 0.24 -12.54 3.31
N TYR A 160 0.84 -11.86 4.28
CA TYR A 160 0.22 -10.71 4.92
C TYR A 160 -0.04 -9.59 3.92
N GLU A 161 0.93 -9.25 3.05
CA GLU A 161 0.76 -8.28 1.97
C GLU A 161 -0.39 -8.67 1.02
N LEU A 162 -0.51 -9.96 0.68
CA LEU A 162 -1.54 -10.47 -0.22
C LEU A 162 -2.94 -10.39 0.39
N PHE A 163 -3.07 -10.70 1.69
CA PHE A 163 -4.37 -10.89 2.35
C PHE A 163 -4.81 -9.77 3.27
N SER A 164 -3.95 -8.82 3.61
CA SER A 164 -4.35 -7.66 4.39
C SER A 164 -5.49 -6.90 3.71
N ASN A 165 -6.55 -6.63 4.47
CA ASN A 165 -7.81 -6.04 4.00
C ASN A 165 -8.54 -6.81 2.88
N GLN A 166 -8.11 -8.03 2.54
CA GLN A 166 -8.76 -8.84 1.52
C GLN A 166 -10.05 -9.45 2.08
N LYS A 167 -11.19 -9.22 1.41
CA LYS A 167 -12.50 -9.73 1.86
C LYS A 167 -12.96 -10.98 1.10
N LYS A 168 -12.49 -11.15 -0.13
CA LYS A 168 -12.94 -12.23 -1.01
C LYS A 168 -11.88 -13.33 -1.11
N PRO A 169 -12.28 -14.61 -1.15
CA PRO A 169 -11.37 -15.71 -1.44
C PRO A 169 -10.61 -15.52 -2.75
N ILE A 170 -9.38 -16.06 -2.81
CA ILE A 170 -8.53 -16.01 -4.00
C ILE A 170 -7.95 -17.40 -4.26
N ASN A 171 -7.98 -17.83 -5.51
CA ASN A 171 -7.37 -19.09 -5.95
C ASN A 171 -6.01 -18.82 -6.59
N PHE A 172 -5.03 -19.63 -6.25
CA PHE A 172 -3.75 -19.68 -6.97
C PHE A 172 -3.43 -21.12 -7.38
N SER A 173 -2.82 -21.30 -8.56
CA SER A 173 -2.17 -22.57 -8.87
C SER A 173 -0.91 -22.74 -8.03
N ILE A 174 -0.51 -23.99 -7.78
CA ILE A 174 0.73 -24.29 -7.06
C ILE A 174 1.94 -23.72 -7.79
N ASP A 175 1.96 -23.85 -9.12
CA ASP A 175 3.07 -23.35 -9.95
C ASP A 175 3.18 -21.83 -9.83
N ARG A 176 2.05 -21.11 -9.88
CA ARG A 176 2.04 -19.65 -9.71
C ARG A 176 2.56 -19.23 -8.34
N LEU A 177 2.17 -19.90 -7.27
CA LEU A 177 2.67 -19.59 -5.92
C LEU A 177 4.17 -19.85 -5.82
N LYS A 178 4.64 -20.98 -6.35
CA LYS A 178 6.06 -21.33 -6.34
C LYS A 178 6.90 -20.33 -7.14
N GLU A 179 6.42 -19.92 -8.32
CA GLU A 179 7.06 -18.88 -9.13
C GLU A 179 7.11 -17.54 -8.43
N MET A 180 5.97 -17.10 -7.88
CA MET A 180 5.88 -15.83 -7.14
C MET A 180 6.92 -15.81 -6.02
N PHE A 181 7.02 -16.89 -5.26
CA PHE A 181 7.93 -17.02 -4.12
C PHE A 181 9.34 -17.50 -4.47
N GLN A 182 9.66 -17.68 -5.76
CA GLN A 182 10.96 -18.16 -6.25
C GLN A 182 11.42 -19.46 -5.58
N VAL A 183 10.50 -20.42 -5.46
CA VAL A 183 10.72 -21.75 -4.86
C VAL A 183 10.30 -22.90 -5.77
N THR A 184 10.25 -22.66 -7.09
CA THR A 184 9.84 -23.64 -8.12
C THR A 184 10.58 -24.97 -7.96
N ASP A 185 11.91 -24.92 -7.87
CA ASP A 185 12.77 -26.11 -7.83
C ASP A 185 13.08 -26.61 -6.41
N LYS A 186 12.60 -25.89 -5.37
CA LYS A 186 12.93 -26.18 -3.98
C LYS A 186 12.15 -27.35 -3.39
N TYR A 187 10.93 -27.59 -3.88
CA TYR A 187 10.02 -28.59 -3.32
C TYR A 187 9.51 -29.53 -4.41
N LYS A 188 10.03 -30.77 -4.41
CA LYS A 188 9.57 -31.82 -5.35
C LYS A 188 8.10 -32.17 -5.15
N LEU A 189 7.66 -32.29 -3.90
CA LEU A 189 6.27 -32.60 -3.55
C LEU A 189 5.49 -31.33 -3.19
N THR A 190 4.27 -31.20 -3.70
CA THR A 190 3.36 -30.10 -3.32
C THR A 190 3.05 -30.10 -1.83
N ALA A 191 2.96 -31.28 -1.20
CA ALA A 191 2.75 -31.39 0.24
C ALA A 191 3.89 -30.74 1.05
N ASP A 192 5.15 -30.88 0.60
CA ASP A 192 6.30 -30.24 1.26
C ASP A 192 6.26 -28.72 1.11
N PHE A 193 5.85 -28.22 -0.06
CA PHE A 193 5.64 -26.79 -0.27
C PHE A 193 4.60 -26.24 0.72
N ILE A 194 3.44 -26.89 0.83
CA ILE A 194 2.40 -26.48 1.79
C ILE A 194 2.95 -26.51 3.22
N LYS A 195 3.56 -27.63 3.63
CA LYS A 195 4.08 -27.84 4.99
C LYS A 195 5.21 -26.89 5.39
N ARG A 196 6.03 -26.45 4.43
CA ARG A 196 7.23 -25.63 4.70
C ARG A 196 7.07 -24.15 4.35
N VAL A 197 6.04 -23.78 3.61
CA VAL A 197 5.80 -22.39 3.18
C VAL A 197 4.48 -21.86 3.72
N ILE A 198 3.39 -22.58 3.48
CA ILE A 198 2.04 -22.09 3.77
C ILE A 198 1.70 -22.28 5.24
N ASP A 199 1.90 -23.48 5.78
CA ASP A 199 1.58 -23.78 7.18
C ASP A 199 2.39 -22.93 8.17
N PRO A 200 3.72 -22.75 8.00
CA PRO A 200 4.50 -21.90 8.89
C PRO A 200 4.09 -20.44 8.79
N ALA A 201 3.78 -19.95 7.57
CA ALA A 201 3.32 -18.58 7.39
C ALA A 201 1.97 -18.36 8.06
N LYS A 202 0.99 -19.24 7.80
CA LYS A 202 -0.32 -19.19 8.45
C LYS A 202 -0.18 -19.19 9.97
N LYS A 203 0.61 -20.10 10.53
CA LYS A 203 0.85 -20.21 11.98
C LYS A 203 1.41 -18.92 12.58
N GLU A 204 2.29 -18.24 11.85
CA GLU A 204 2.83 -16.95 12.30
C GLU A 204 1.78 -15.84 12.21
N LEU A 205 1.02 -15.73 11.11
CA LEU A 205 -0.06 -14.75 10.96
C LEU A 205 -1.15 -14.93 12.03
N ASP A 206 -1.56 -16.17 12.32
CA ASP A 206 -2.54 -16.49 13.36
C ASP A 206 -2.11 -15.99 14.74
N LYS A 207 -0.80 -15.86 15.00
CA LYS A 207 -0.27 -15.49 16.32
C LYS A 207 -0.21 -13.98 16.56
N CYS A 208 -0.01 -13.16 15.52
CA CYS A 208 0.36 -11.76 15.72
C CYS A 208 -0.19 -10.76 14.68
N SER A 209 -1.05 -11.18 13.76
CA SER A 209 -1.53 -10.32 12.67
C SER A 209 -3.04 -10.08 12.70
N PRO A 210 -3.53 -8.86 12.45
CA PRO A 210 -4.96 -8.61 12.26
C PRO A 210 -5.55 -9.34 11.06
N TYR A 211 -4.73 -9.84 10.13
CA TYR A 211 -5.18 -10.62 8.99
C TYR A 211 -4.43 -11.95 8.89
N THR A 212 -5.19 -13.01 8.66
CA THR A 212 -4.70 -14.37 8.37
C THR A 212 -5.55 -14.99 7.26
N PHE A 213 -5.45 -16.29 7.04
CA PHE A 213 -6.24 -17.03 6.07
C PHE A 213 -6.50 -18.47 6.53
N HIS A 214 -7.61 -19.03 6.08
CA HIS A 214 -7.77 -20.47 5.91
C HIS A 214 -7.45 -20.85 4.46
N TYR A 215 -7.16 -22.12 4.18
CA TYR A 215 -6.95 -22.57 2.81
C TYR A 215 -7.51 -23.97 2.55
N GLU A 216 -8.03 -24.16 1.35
CA GLU A 216 -8.53 -25.43 0.83
C GLU A 216 -7.68 -25.85 -0.35
N GLN A 217 -7.35 -27.15 -0.45
CA GLN A 217 -6.60 -27.69 -1.58
C GLN A 217 -7.54 -27.91 -2.77
N ILE A 218 -7.17 -27.36 -3.93
CA ILE A 218 -7.84 -27.64 -5.21
C ILE A 218 -7.12 -28.82 -5.84
N LYS A 219 -7.87 -29.89 -6.14
CA LYS A 219 -7.33 -31.12 -6.72
C LYS A 219 -7.87 -31.38 -8.13
N THR A 220 -7.01 -31.92 -8.97
CA THR A 220 -7.37 -32.48 -10.27
C THR A 220 -6.98 -33.96 -10.26
N GLY A 221 -7.98 -34.84 -10.14
CA GLY A 221 -7.76 -36.23 -9.77
C GLY A 221 -7.11 -36.34 -8.38
N ARG A 222 -5.97 -37.03 -8.29
CA ARG A 222 -5.20 -37.18 -7.03
C ARG A 222 -4.22 -36.03 -6.77
N LYS A 223 -3.89 -35.21 -7.78
CA LYS A 223 -2.87 -34.17 -7.69
C LYS A 223 -3.47 -32.87 -7.15
N ILE A 224 -2.78 -32.24 -6.18
CA ILE A 224 -3.09 -30.87 -5.75
C ILE A 224 -2.54 -29.92 -6.83
N THR A 225 -3.44 -29.21 -7.49
CA THR A 225 -3.12 -28.29 -8.60
C THR A 225 -3.21 -26.82 -8.19
N GLY A 226 -3.97 -26.52 -7.13
CA GLY A 226 -4.08 -25.17 -6.62
C GLY A 226 -4.50 -25.11 -5.16
N ILE A 227 -4.61 -23.88 -4.66
CA ILE A 227 -5.04 -23.57 -3.30
C ILE A 227 -6.04 -22.43 -3.38
N ARG A 228 -7.17 -22.61 -2.71
CA ARG A 228 -8.17 -21.57 -2.46
C ARG A 228 -7.91 -20.97 -1.09
N PHE A 229 -7.47 -19.74 -1.05
CA PHE A 229 -7.27 -18.99 0.17
C PHE A 229 -8.54 -18.24 0.56
N ILE A 230 -8.92 -18.34 1.82
CA ILE A 230 -10.08 -17.68 2.42
C ILE A 230 -9.52 -16.72 3.48
N PRO A 231 -9.44 -15.41 3.20
CA PRO A 231 -8.94 -14.42 4.15
C PRO A 231 -9.81 -14.36 5.41
N ILE A 232 -9.16 -14.13 6.55
CA ILE A 232 -9.81 -14.02 7.86
C ILE A 232 -9.26 -12.77 8.56
N HIS A 233 -10.17 -11.93 9.04
CA HIS A 233 -9.84 -10.80 9.92
C HIS A 233 -9.85 -11.28 11.38
N GLN A 234 -8.86 -10.83 12.16
CA GLN A 234 -8.63 -11.17 13.57
C GLN A 234 -8.70 -9.90 14.42
N PRO A 235 -9.90 -9.47 14.85
CA PRO A 235 -10.10 -8.19 15.54
C PRO A 235 -9.29 -8.01 16.83
N GLN A 236 -8.88 -9.11 17.46
CA GLN A 236 -8.06 -9.09 18.68
C GLN A 236 -6.64 -8.56 18.45
N PHE A 237 -6.16 -8.53 17.21
CA PHE A 237 -4.86 -7.99 16.82
C PHE A 237 -4.95 -6.63 16.12
N ASP A 238 -6.15 -6.02 16.05
CA ASP A 238 -6.31 -4.68 15.51
C ASP A 238 -5.57 -3.65 16.38
N ASP A 239 -4.90 -2.71 15.73
CA ASP A 239 -4.31 -1.57 16.41
C ASP A 239 -5.41 -0.58 16.85
N PRO A 240 -5.58 -0.30 18.16
CA PRO A 240 -6.65 0.57 18.65
C PRO A 240 -6.55 2.01 18.12
N GLU A 241 -5.35 2.53 17.89
CA GLU A 241 -5.16 3.88 17.38
C GLU A 241 -5.51 3.97 15.90
N LEU A 242 -5.12 2.98 15.10
CA LEU A 242 -5.52 2.92 13.69
C LEU A 242 -7.04 2.73 13.56
N LYS A 243 -7.65 1.88 14.39
CA LYS A 243 -9.10 1.72 14.44
C LYS A 243 -9.81 3.03 14.81
N LYS A 244 -9.31 3.74 15.83
CA LYS A 244 -9.83 5.07 16.21
C LYS A 244 -9.64 6.08 15.08
N LYS A 245 -8.50 6.10 14.39
CA LYS A 245 -8.26 6.96 13.23
C LYS A 245 -9.21 6.64 12.08
N HIS A 246 -9.51 5.37 11.82
CA HIS A 246 -10.47 4.96 10.79
C HIS A 246 -11.89 5.39 11.15
N LEU A 247 -12.31 5.19 12.40
CA LEU A 247 -13.62 5.66 12.89
C LEU A 247 -13.71 7.18 12.81
N ASN A 248 -12.69 7.89 13.30
CA ASN A 248 -12.62 9.35 13.22
C ASN A 248 -12.58 9.84 11.77
N LYS A 249 -11.92 9.12 10.85
CA LYS A 249 -11.92 9.47 9.42
C LYS A 249 -13.28 9.20 8.80
N GLN A 250 -13.97 8.12 9.15
CA GLN A 250 -15.36 7.90 8.71
C GLN A 250 -16.30 8.98 9.24
N MET A 251 -16.13 9.39 10.51
CA MET A 251 -16.91 10.47 11.13
C MET A 251 -16.53 11.87 10.59
N SER A 252 -15.24 12.15 10.39
CA SER A 252 -14.72 13.41 9.83
C SER A 252 -14.96 13.51 8.34
N ASN A 253 -15.04 12.41 7.62
CA ASN A 253 -15.39 12.47 6.21
C ASN A 253 -16.89 12.74 6.03
N ARG A 254 -17.75 12.35 6.98
CA ARG A 254 -19.12 12.86 7.08
C ARG A 254 -19.18 14.37 7.37
N TRP A 255 -18.12 15.00 7.91
CA TRP A 255 -18.07 16.46 8.10
C TRP A 255 -18.01 17.22 6.77
N PHE A 256 -17.39 16.66 5.73
CA PHE A 256 -17.28 17.31 4.41
C PHE A 256 -18.57 17.27 3.60
N ILE A 257 -19.58 16.55 4.08
CA ILE A 257 -20.92 16.58 3.49
C ILE A 257 -21.83 17.18 4.56
N PRO A 258 -22.09 18.50 4.52
CA PRO A 258 -23.05 19.13 5.42
C PRO A 258 -24.38 18.39 5.40
N LYS A 259 -25.05 18.31 6.56
CA LYS A 259 -26.22 17.45 6.73
C LYS A 259 -27.35 17.74 5.73
N ASN A 260 -27.57 19.00 5.39
CA ASN A 260 -28.52 19.43 4.36
C ASN A 260 -28.15 18.92 2.95
N ILE A 261 -26.86 18.90 2.60
CA ILE A 261 -26.37 18.35 1.33
C ILE A 261 -26.52 16.81 1.32
N GLU A 262 -26.17 16.16 2.43
CA GLU A 262 -26.34 14.71 2.62
C GLU A 262 -27.81 14.31 2.47
N ASP A 263 -28.71 14.96 3.22
CA ASP A 263 -30.15 14.76 3.16
C ASP A 263 -30.67 14.98 1.73
N TYR A 264 -30.22 16.05 1.05
CA TYR A 264 -30.64 16.31 -0.33
C TYR A 264 -30.25 15.18 -1.29
N LEU A 265 -28.99 14.71 -1.24
CA LEU A 265 -28.49 13.62 -2.07
C LEU A 265 -29.21 12.28 -1.77
N ILE A 266 -29.52 12.02 -0.51
CA ILE A 266 -30.23 10.80 -0.10
C ILE A 266 -31.68 10.85 -0.55
N TYR A 267 -32.42 11.91 -0.22
CA TYR A 267 -33.87 11.95 -0.46
C TYR A 267 -34.27 12.27 -1.90
N ASN A 268 -33.44 13.01 -2.65
CA ASN A 268 -33.77 13.40 -4.03
C ASN A 268 -33.10 12.52 -5.09
N PHE A 269 -31.97 11.89 -4.75
CA PHE A 269 -31.18 11.09 -5.69
C PHE A 269 -30.92 9.66 -5.21
N ASN A 270 -31.52 9.26 -4.08
CA ASN A 270 -31.45 7.91 -3.51
C ASN A 270 -30.03 7.43 -3.23
N PHE A 271 -29.08 8.33 -2.97
CA PHE A 271 -27.73 7.92 -2.54
C PHE A 271 -27.82 7.18 -1.20
N THR A 272 -26.93 6.20 -1.03
CA THR A 272 -26.69 5.55 0.26
C THR A 272 -25.47 6.16 0.93
N ASP A 273 -25.42 6.09 2.26
CA ASP A 273 -24.23 6.47 3.04
C ASP A 273 -22.94 5.88 2.46
N LYS A 274 -22.99 4.61 2.02
CA LYS A 274 -21.84 3.92 1.45
C LYS A 274 -21.39 4.54 0.13
N GLU A 275 -22.32 4.96 -0.72
CA GLU A 275 -22.02 5.60 -2.02
C GLU A 275 -21.46 7.01 -1.85
N LEU A 276 -22.00 7.78 -0.91
CA LEU A 276 -21.44 9.08 -0.52
C LEU A 276 -20.03 8.90 0.06
N ASN A 277 -19.85 7.90 0.93
CA ASN A 277 -18.56 7.56 1.51
C ASN A 277 -17.51 7.10 0.47
N ASN A 278 -17.93 6.51 -0.64
CA ASN A 278 -17.00 6.13 -1.71
C ASN A 278 -16.49 7.33 -2.53
N ASN A 279 -17.13 8.51 -2.41
CA ASN A 279 -16.81 9.72 -3.16
C ASN A 279 -16.31 10.85 -2.24
N LEU A 280 -15.82 10.55 -1.03
CA LEU A 280 -15.50 11.57 -0.02
C LEU A 280 -14.43 12.57 -0.42
N ASN A 281 -13.40 12.16 -1.16
CA ASN A 281 -12.37 13.11 -1.62
C ASN A 281 -12.96 14.18 -2.56
N LEU A 282 -13.98 13.83 -3.35
CA LEU A 282 -14.69 14.79 -4.20
C LEU A 282 -15.44 15.80 -3.33
N PHE A 283 -16.17 15.32 -2.32
CA PHE A 283 -16.93 16.19 -1.42
C PHE A 283 -16.03 17.06 -0.52
N GLU A 284 -14.87 16.56 -0.08
CA GLU A 284 -13.87 17.36 0.63
C GLU A 284 -13.38 18.54 -0.21
N VAL A 285 -13.05 18.31 -1.48
CA VAL A 285 -12.60 19.38 -2.38
C VAL A 285 -13.73 20.38 -2.63
N LEU A 286 -14.95 19.92 -2.86
CA LEU A 286 -16.09 20.81 -3.05
C LEU A 286 -16.39 21.63 -1.78
N TYR A 287 -16.39 21.02 -0.60
CA TYR A 287 -16.60 21.68 0.68
C TYR A 287 -15.57 22.79 0.95
N ASN A 288 -14.30 22.54 0.64
CA ASN A 288 -13.25 23.52 0.86
C ASN A 288 -13.25 24.69 -0.15
N ASN A 289 -14.01 24.58 -1.25
CA ASN A 289 -13.94 25.54 -2.35
C ASN A 289 -15.28 26.17 -2.74
N LEU A 290 -16.40 25.61 -2.28
CA LEU A 290 -17.74 26.12 -2.48
C LEU A 290 -18.41 26.35 -1.13
N THR A 291 -19.23 27.39 -1.04
CA THR A 291 -20.19 27.53 0.05
C THR A 291 -21.26 26.44 -0.02
N GLU A 292 -21.85 26.07 1.11
CA GLU A 292 -22.93 25.07 1.15
C GLU A 292 -24.11 25.43 0.25
N GLU A 293 -24.49 26.71 0.20
CA GLU A 293 -25.55 27.24 -0.67
C GLU A 293 -25.25 26.99 -2.15
N SER A 294 -24.09 27.43 -2.64
CA SER A 294 -23.65 27.19 -4.02
C SER A 294 -23.59 25.71 -4.41
N LEU A 295 -23.19 24.83 -3.49
CA LEU A 295 -23.19 23.38 -3.76
C LEU A 295 -24.63 22.83 -3.84
N LEU A 296 -25.52 23.28 -2.96
CA LEU A 296 -26.93 22.87 -2.97
C LEU A 296 -27.63 23.36 -4.25
N ASP A 297 -27.43 24.62 -4.65
CA ASP A 297 -27.99 25.18 -5.89
C ASP A 297 -27.54 24.38 -7.10
N PHE A 298 -26.25 24.03 -7.17
CA PHE A 298 -25.73 23.19 -8.23
C PHE A 298 -26.37 21.79 -8.24
N LEU A 299 -26.60 21.18 -7.06
CA LEU A 299 -27.31 19.91 -6.97
C LEU A 299 -28.78 20.02 -7.40
N VAL A 300 -29.43 21.15 -7.13
CA VAL A 300 -30.81 21.44 -7.59
C VAL A 300 -30.85 21.55 -9.11
N GLU A 301 -29.90 22.26 -9.73
CA GLU A 301 -29.79 22.36 -11.19
C GLU A 301 -29.62 20.99 -11.86
N LEU A 302 -28.93 20.06 -11.20
CA LEU A 302 -28.74 18.69 -11.71
C LEU A 302 -29.98 17.81 -11.59
N ARG A 303 -31.01 18.22 -10.86
CA ARG A 303 -32.16 17.37 -10.54
C ARG A 303 -32.92 16.89 -11.77
N GLU A 304 -33.34 17.83 -12.62
CA GLU A 304 -34.09 17.52 -13.84
C GLU A 304 -33.20 16.85 -14.90
N PRO A 305 -32.00 17.36 -15.27
CA PRO A 305 -31.13 16.72 -16.24
C PRO A 305 -30.72 15.30 -15.87
N SER A 306 -30.45 15.04 -14.58
CA SER A 306 -30.02 13.71 -14.13
C SER A 306 -31.14 12.67 -14.21
N SER A 307 -32.41 13.08 -14.21
CA SER A 307 -33.56 12.16 -14.30
C SER A 307 -33.66 11.45 -15.66
N TYR A 308 -33.07 12.04 -16.69
CA TYR A 308 -33.02 11.48 -18.05
C TYR A 308 -31.83 10.55 -18.28
N ALA A 309 -30.92 10.41 -17.30
CA ALA A 309 -29.73 9.59 -17.45
C ALA A 309 -29.98 8.13 -17.06
N ASP A 310 -29.42 7.18 -17.83
CA ASP A 310 -29.51 5.73 -17.57
C ASP A 310 -29.02 5.34 -16.17
N ASN A 311 -28.04 6.08 -15.64
CA ASN A 311 -27.58 5.97 -14.26
C ASN A 311 -27.48 7.36 -13.62
N GLN A 312 -28.59 7.78 -13.01
CA GLN A 312 -28.73 9.07 -12.35
C GLN A 312 -27.61 9.38 -11.35
N LYS A 313 -27.23 8.43 -10.50
CA LYS A 313 -26.16 8.63 -9.49
C LYS A 313 -24.79 8.84 -10.13
N ALA A 314 -24.47 8.04 -11.15
CA ALA A 314 -23.20 8.18 -11.86
C ALA A 314 -23.12 9.52 -12.60
N PHE A 315 -24.24 9.97 -13.19
CA PHE A 315 -24.34 11.28 -13.83
C PHE A 315 -24.05 12.41 -12.84
N ILE A 316 -24.68 12.39 -11.66
CA ILE A 316 -24.48 13.41 -10.61
C ILE A 316 -23.03 13.45 -10.14
N ILE A 317 -22.41 12.29 -9.85
CA ILE A 317 -21.00 12.24 -9.47
C ILE A 317 -20.10 12.76 -10.59
N GLY A 318 -20.40 12.45 -11.86
CA GLY A 318 -19.67 12.97 -13.01
C GLY A 318 -19.76 14.50 -13.10
N ALA A 319 -20.94 15.06 -12.90
CA ALA A 319 -21.15 16.50 -12.92
C ALA A 319 -20.41 17.22 -11.77
N LEU A 320 -20.43 16.65 -10.56
CA LEU A 320 -19.69 17.16 -9.41
C LEU A 320 -18.16 17.13 -9.65
N LYS A 321 -17.64 16.08 -10.28
CA LYS A 321 -16.21 16.02 -10.67
C LYS A 321 -15.85 17.10 -11.69
N LYS A 322 -16.70 17.32 -12.69
CA LYS A 322 -16.49 18.40 -13.67
C LYS A 322 -16.51 19.78 -13.02
N LYS A 323 -17.41 20.01 -12.06
CA LYS A 323 -17.45 21.24 -11.27
C LYS A 323 -16.17 21.44 -10.45
N MET A 324 -15.66 20.36 -9.85
CA MET A 324 -14.38 20.37 -9.15
C MET A 324 -13.21 20.74 -10.09
N GLU A 325 -13.15 20.17 -11.29
CA GLU A 325 -12.12 20.48 -12.30
C GLU A 325 -12.16 21.96 -12.70
N GLN A 326 -13.34 22.52 -12.94
CA GLN A 326 -13.51 23.96 -13.26
C GLN A 326 -12.98 24.87 -12.15
N ILE A 327 -13.28 24.56 -10.89
CA ILE A 327 -12.77 25.30 -9.73
C ILE A 327 -11.24 25.30 -9.69
N VAL A 328 -10.62 24.15 -10.00
CA VAL A 328 -9.16 24.01 -10.02
C VAL A 328 -8.56 24.78 -11.19
N GLU A 329 -9.16 24.72 -12.38
CA GLU A 329 -8.70 25.49 -13.54
C GLU A 329 -8.77 27.00 -13.31
N GLU A 330 -9.86 27.49 -12.73
CA GLU A 330 -10.06 28.91 -12.44
C GLU A 330 -9.11 29.44 -11.37
N LYS A 331 -8.79 28.65 -10.35
CA LYS A 331 -7.90 29.08 -9.26
C LYS A 331 -6.41 28.97 -9.59
N TYR A 332 -6.01 28.05 -10.45
CA TYR A 332 -4.59 27.67 -10.58
C TYR A 332 -4.04 27.70 -12.01
N LEU A 333 -4.88 27.71 -13.05
CA LEU A 333 -4.43 27.62 -14.44
C LEU A 333 -4.75 28.85 -15.29
N LYS A 334 -5.60 29.77 -14.81
CA LYS A 334 -5.72 31.11 -15.38
C LYS A 334 -4.86 32.10 -14.59
N LYS A 335 -3.66 32.40 -15.14
CA LYS A 335 -2.91 33.62 -14.86
C LYS A 335 -2.96 34.52 -16.08
#